data_AF-W9RK42-F1
#
_entry.id   AF-W9RK42-F1
#
_cell.length_a   1.000
_cell.length_b   1.000
_cell.length_c   1.000
_cell.angle_alpha   90.00
_cell.angle_beta   90.00
_cell.angle_gamma   90.00
#
_symmetry.space_group_name_H-M   'P 1'
#
loop_
_entity.id
_entity.type
_entity.pdbx_description
1 polymer ?
#
loop_
_entity_poly.entity_id
_entity_poly.type
_entity_poly.pdbx_seq_one_letter_code
_entity_poly.pdbx_strand_id
1 'polypeptide(L)'
;MQNFSQLKQEFLKKWLKGLKICSSPSKKMGILERKNAIKLSADLAMAFARKGRTYWSRAVIAKASRNSNNDMTLIKNASKQRFFQSKKIMKRSQNVHRVLLRNKSLSRKVLPNSMAKRLVKKRTQVLKRLVPGGDQCLDEVSLMRETLDYIISLRAQIDVMRCLAGAK
;
A
#
# COMPACT_ATOMS: atom_id res chain seq x y z
N MET A 1 -8.03 7.10 15.59
CA MET A 1 -8.30 7.05 14.13
C MET A 1 -8.32 8.49 13.61
N GLN A 2 -7.72 8.78 12.45
CA GLN A 2 -7.76 10.14 11.88
C GLN A 2 -9.20 10.49 11.48
N ASN A 3 -9.61 11.76 11.67
CA ASN A 3 -10.92 12.22 11.20
C ASN A 3 -10.99 12.08 9.67
N PHE A 4 -12.10 11.52 9.16
CA PHE A 4 -12.31 11.27 7.74
C PHE A 4 -12.30 12.56 6.90
N SER A 5 -12.86 13.66 7.41
CA SER A 5 -12.83 14.97 6.72
C SER A 5 -11.40 15.50 6.60
N GLN A 6 -10.63 15.41 7.68
CA GLN A 6 -9.22 15.80 7.71
C GLN A 6 -8.39 14.94 6.76
N LEU A 7 -8.68 13.63 6.66
CA LEU A 7 -8.01 12.74 5.72
C LEU A 7 -8.27 13.16 4.26
N LYS A 8 -9.53 13.49 3.90
CA LYS A 8 -9.85 14.01 2.56
C LYS A 8 -9.11 15.30 2.25
N GLN A 9 -9.08 16.24 3.20
CA GLN A 9 -8.37 17.51 3.04
C GLN A 9 -6.86 17.30 2.84
N GLU A 10 -6.23 16.46 3.67
CA GLU A 10 -4.80 16.16 3.54
C GLU A 10 -4.51 15.44 2.21
N PHE A 11 -5.34 14.47 1.83
CA PHE A 11 -5.25 13.82 0.53
C PHE A 11 -5.32 14.83 -0.61
N LEU A 12 -6.35 15.69 -0.64
CA LEU A 12 -6.54 16.71 -1.67
C LEU A 12 -5.34 17.66 -1.75
N LYS A 13 -4.86 18.18 -0.61
CA LYS A 13 -3.69 19.05 -0.55
C LYS A 13 -2.44 18.39 -1.14
N LYS A 14 -2.20 17.11 -0.83
CA LYS A 14 -1.05 16.36 -1.35
C LYS A 14 -1.22 16.03 -2.82
N TRP A 15 -2.43 15.66 -3.24
CA TRP A 15 -2.71 15.26 -4.60
C TRP A 15 -2.63 16.44 -5.57
N LEU A 16 -3.15 17.61 -5.20
CA LEU A 16 -3.03 18.83 -6.00
C LEU A 16 -1.56 19.20 -6.27
N LYS A 17 -0.67 19.02 -5.28
CA LYS A 17 0.78 19.21 -5.48
C LYS A 17 1.34 18.21 -6.49
N GLY A 18 0.95 16.95 -6.38
CA GLY A 18 1.37 15.90 -7.31
C GLY A 18 0.85 16.13 -8.74
N LEU A 19 -0.41 16.56 -8.89
CA LEU A 19 -0.98 16.90 -10.19
C LEU A 19 -0.26 18.06 -10.86
N LYS A 20 0.08 19.12 -10.11
CA LYS A 20 0.90 20.23 -10.65
C LYS A 20 2.23 19.77 -11.23
N ILE A 21 2.88 18.79 -10.60
CA ILE A 21 4.13 18.19 -11.10
C ILE A 21 3.86 17.37 -12.38
N CYS A 22 2.78 16.59 -12.41
CA CYS A 22 2.41 15.80 -13.58
C CYS A 22 1.93 16.63 -14.78
N SER A 23 1.41 17.84 -14.54
CA SER A 23 0.87 18.74 -15.56
C SER A 23 1.89 19.79 -16.05
N SER A 24 3.18 19.61 -15.77
CA SER A 24 4.22 20.56 -16.19
C SER A 24 4.21 20.75 -17.72
N PRO A 25 4.13 22.00 -18.23
CA PRO A 25 4.07 22.30 -19.67
C PRO A 25 5.27 21.79 -20.47
N SER A 26 6.41 21.58 -19.80
CA SER A 26 7.66 21.13 -20.41
C SER A 26 7.67 19.66 -20.83
N LYS A 27 6.69 18.86 -20.40
CA LYS A 27 6.69 17.40 -20.63
C LYS A 27 5.51 17.01 -21.53
N LYS A 28 5.77 16.83 -22.83
CA LYS A 28 4.81 16.17 -23.74
C LYS A 28 4.69 14.70 -23.33
N MET A 29 3.66 14.39 -22.53
CA MET A 29 3.35 13.03 -22.11
C MET A 29 2.24 12.44 -22.98
N GLY A 30 2.41 11.17 -23.37
CA GLY A 30 1.34 10.40 -24.01
C GLY A 30 0.14 10.18 -23.08
N ILE A 31 -1.01 9.81 -23.63
CA ILE A 31 -2.25 9.59 -22.86
C ILE A 31 -2.04 8.51 -21.78
N LEU A 32 -1.36 7.42 -22.12
CA LEU A 32 -1.07 6.32 -21.19
C LEU A 32 -0.13 6.77 -20.05
N GLU A 33 0.90 7.54 -20.37
CA GLU A 33 1.83 8.07 -19.39
C GLU A 33 1.15 9.05 -18.45
N ARG A 34 0.29 9.92 -18.98
CA ARG A 34 -0.53 10.85 -18.19
C ARG A 34 -1.45 10.10 -17.24
N LYS A 35 -2.16 9.07 -17.71
CA LYS A 35 -3.00 8.20 -16.88
C LYS A 35 -2.19 7.55 -15.74
N ASN A 36 -1.01 7.02 -16.06
CA ASN A 36 -0.14 6.38 -15.07
C ASN A 36 0.42 7.39 -14.06
N ALA A 37 0.77 8.60 -14.49
CA ALA A 37 1.23 9.68 -13.63
C ALA A 37 0.15 10.15 -12.66
N ILE A 38 -1.08 10.35 -13.14
CA ILE A 38 -2.24 10.71 -12.31
C ILE A 38 -2.49 9.63 -11.26
N LYS A 39 -2.50 8.36 -11.66
CA LYS A 39 -2.69 7.22 -10.73
C LYS A 39 -1.60 7.17 -9.67
N LEU A 40 -0.33 7.23 -10.09
CA LEU A 40 0.81 7.20 -9.19
C LEU A 40 0.80 8.39 -8.21
N SER A 41 0.45 9.58 -8.70
CA SER A 41 0.28 10.78 -7.89
C SER A 41 -0.79 10.60 -6.82
N ALA A 42 -1.93 10.02 -7.17
CA ALA A 42 -3.01 9.73 -6.22
C ALA A 42 -2.58 8.71 -5.16
N ASP A 43 -1.96 7.60 -5.57
CA ASP A 43 -1.47 6.57 -4.65
C ASP A 43 -0.45 7.14 -3.65
N LEU A 44 0.48 7.97 -4.12
CA LEU A 44 1.46 8.66 -3.27
C LEU A 44 0.79 9.69 -2.35
N ALA A 45 -0.13 10.50 -2.85
CA ALA A 45 -0.84 11.48 -2.04
C ALA A 45 -1.61 10.82 -0.89
N MET A 46 -2.30 9.70 -1.17
CA MET A 46 -3.01 8.90 -0.19
C MET A 46 -2.04 8.33 0.88
N ALA A 47 -0.89 7.80 0.46
CA ALA A 47 0.13 7.32 1.39
C ALA A 47 0.74 8.43 2.25
N PHE A 48 1.02 9.61 1.66
CA PHE A 48 1.55 10.76 2.39
C PHE A 48 0.54 11.40 3.34
N ALA A 49 -0.76 11.34 3.05
CA ALA A 49 -1.82 11.78 3.96
C ALA A 49 -1.81 10.97 5.27
N ARG A 50 -1.38 9.70 5.22
CA ARG A 50 -1.13 8.85 6.40
C ARG A 50 0.25 9.04 7.04
N LYS A 51 1.08 9.93 6.49
CA LYS A 51 2.41 10.27 7.04
C LYS A 51 3.32 9.06 7.22
N GLY A 52 3.14 7.99 6.42
CA GLY A 52 3.94 6.77 6.54
C GLY A 52 3.77 6.00 7.86
N ARG A 53 2.67 6.24 8.59
CA ARG A 53 2.41 5.59 9.89
C ARG A 53 1.91 4.15 9.77
N THR A 54 1.44 3.76 8.59
CA THR A 54 0.85 2.44 8.33
C THR A 54 1.78 1.62 7.45
N TYR A 55 1.74 0.30 7.59
CA TYR A 55 2.52 -0.61 6.75
C TYR A 55 2.18 -0.40 5.27
N TRP A 56 0.90 -0.23 4.94
CA TRP A 56 0.48 -0.04 3.56
C TRP A 56 1.00 1.26 2.96
N SER A 57 0.98 2.38 3.71
CA SER A 57 1.45 3.67 3.19
C SER A 57 2.96 3.64 2.93
N ARG A 58 3.72 3.00 3.81
CA ARG A 58 5.17 2.77 3.62
C ARG A 58 5.44 1.88 2.41
N ALA A 59 4.65 0.83 2.21
CA ALA A 59 4.80 -0.07 1.07
C ALA A 59 4.53 0.63 -0.26
N VAL A 60 3.50 1.48 -0.33
CA VAL A 60 3.19 2.29 -1.54
C VAL A 60 4.35 3.26 -1.85
N ILE A 61 4.84 3.99 -0.85
CA ILE A 61 5.97 4.92 -1.01
C ILE A 61 7.24 4.17 -1.46
N ALA A 62 7.53 3.02 -0.85
CA ALA A 62 8.68 2.20 -1.21
C ALA A 62 8.57 1.67 -2.66
N LYS A 63 7.38 1.23 -3.08
CA LYS A 63 7.12 0.77 -4.45
C LYS A 63 7.35 1.88 -5.47
N ALA A 64 6.81 3.08 -5.21
CA ALA A 64 7.01 4.23 -6.06
C ALA A 64 8.49 4.64 -6.17
N SER A 65 9.24 4.54 -5.05
CA SER A 65 10.67 4.86 -5.04
C SER A 65 11.53 3.91 -5.89
N ARG A 66 11.09 2.67 -6.12
CA ARG A 66 11.83 1.70 -6.95
C ARG A 66 11.59 1.91 -8.44
N ASN A 67 10.48 2.59 -8.79
CA ASN A 67 10.01 2.70 -10.16
C ASN A 67 10.25 4.09 -10.79
N SER A 68 10.77 5.07 -10.02
CA SER A 68 11.00 6.42 -10.54
C SER A 68 12.41 6.56 -11.10
N ASN A 69 12.50 6.76 -12.42
CA ASN A 69 13.61 7.48 -13.03
C ASN A 69 13.51 8.94 -12.56
N ASN A 70 14.25 9.30 -11.50
CA ASN A 70 14.65 10.62 -10.97
C ASN A 70 13.62 11.78 -10.78
N ASP A 71 12.56 11.93 -11.57
CA ASP A 71 11.66 13.11 -11.56
C ASP A 71 10.67 13.18 -10.37
N MET A 72 10.23 12.03 -9.83
CA MET A 72 9.21 12.00 -8.75
C MET A 72 9.81 12.23 -7.34
N THR A 73 11.10 12.55 -7.27
CA THR A 73 11.84 12.83 -6.02
C THR A 73 11.37 14.12 -5.33
N LEU A 74 10.71 15.03 -6.05
CA LEU A 74 10.24 16.30 -5.51
C LEU A 74 9.11 16.17 -4.47
N ILE A 75 8.25 15.15 -4.58
CA ILE A 75 7.21 14.91 -3.57
C ILE A 75 7.84 14.43 -2.24
N LYS A 76 8.99 13.73 -2.31
CA LYS A 76 9.71 13.27 -1.11
C LYS A 76 10.32 14.43 -0.32
N ASN A 77 10.83 15.46 -1.01
CA ASN A 77 11.56 16.57 -0.39
C ASN A 77 10.66 17.52 0.42
N ALA A 78 9.35 17.56 0.14
CA ALA A 78 8.37 18.31 0.94
C ALA A 78 7.99 17.64 2.27
N SER A 79 8.42 16.38 2.49
CA SER A 79 8.27 15.65 3.74
C SER A 79 9.65 15.29 4.28
N LYS A 80 10.38 16.27 4.83
CA LYS A 80 11.54 16.02 5.70
C LYS A 80 11.07 15.35 7.00
N GLN A 81 10.52 14.15 6.93
CA GLN A 81 10.60 13.19 8.02
C GLN A 81 11.71 12.23 7.62
N ARG A 82 12.80 12.25 8.40
CA ARG A 82 13.93 11.33 8.29
C ARG A 82 13.40 9.91 8.47
N PHE A 83 12.92 9.29 7.40
CA PHE A 83 12.71 7.85 7.37
C PHE A 83 14.11 7.25 7.32
N PHE A 84 14.59 6.79 8.47
CA PHE A 84 15.81 6.00 8.58
C PHE A 84 15.71 4.83 7.60
N GLN A 85 16.30 5.02 6.41
CA GLN A 85 16.62 3.93 5.51
C GLN A 85 17.87 3.27 6.06
N SER A 86 17.72 2.39 7.05
CA SER A 86 18.75 1.38 7.24
C SER A 86 18.61 0.38 6.10
N LYS A 87 19.40 0.59 5.04
CA LYS A 87 19.66 -0.41 4.02
C LYS A 87 20.51 -1.51 4.67
N LYS A 88 19.88 -2.44 5.39
CA LYS A 88 20.46 -3.78 5.55
C LYS A 88 19.84 -4.68 4.51
N ILE A 89 20.57 -4.82 3.40
CA ILE A 89 20.39 -5.92 2.46
C ILE A 89 20.70 -7.20 3.24
N MET A 90 19.67 -7.86 3.76
CA MET A 90 19.79 -9.27 4.10
C MET A 90 19.15 -10.04 2.95
N LYS A 91 19.96 -10.37 1.95
CA LYS A 91 19.68 -11.51 1.06
C LYS A 91 19.71 -12.76 1.95
N ARG A 92 18.61 -13.13 2.58
CA ARG A 92 18.47 -14.43 3.25
C ARG A 92 17.78 -15.39 2.30
N SER A 93 18.61 -16.26 1.72
CA SER A 93 18.30 -17.57 1.15
C SER A 93 16.83 -17.99 1.15
N GLN A 94 16.17 -17.79 0.01
CA GLN A 94 15.13 -18.74 -0.40
C GLN A 94 15.87 -19.94 -0.97
N ASN A 95 16.11 -20.95 -0.15
CA ASN A 95 16.21 -22.37 -0.51
C ASN A 95 16.79 -23.16 0.67
N VAL A 96 16.34 -24.41 0.78
CA VAL A 96 16.67 -25.42 1.79
C VAL A 96 15.87 -25.34 3.10
N HIS A 97 14.57 -25.64 2.99
CA HIS A 97 13.88 -26.53 3.94
C HIS A 97 12.92 -27.42 3.14
N ARG A 98 13.49 -28.28 2.30
CA ARG A 98 12.91 -29.60 2.00
C ARG A 98 13.70 -30.57 2.87
N VAL A 99 13.04 -31.63 3.36
CA VAL A 99 13.53 -32.57 4.41
C VAL A 99 13.30 -31.94 5.80
N LEU A 100 12.20 -32.19 6.52
CA LEU A 100 11.68 -33.48 6.99
C LEU A 100 10.14 -33.45 7.07
N LEU A 101 9.46 -34.10 6.12
CA LEU A 101 8.10 -34.61 6.35
C LEU A 101 8.21 -36.13 6.44
N ARG A 102 8.63 -36.62 7.61
CA ARG A 102 8.61 -38.04 7.94
C ARG A 102 7.32 -38.33 8.72
N ASN A 103 6.42 -39.03 8.04
CA ASN A 103 5.31 -39.85 8.52
C ASN A 103 4.90 -39.72 10.00
N LYS A 104 3.72 -39.13 10.23
CA LYS A 104 2.76 -39.65 11.21
C LYS A 104 1.40 -39.76 10.55
N SER A 105 1.15 -40.94 9.99
CA SER A 105 -0.20 -41.47 9.81
C SER A 105 -0.84 -41.62 11.18
N LEU A 106 -1.70 -40.68 11.55
CA LEU A 106 -2.68 -40.89 12.61
C LEU A 106 -4.02 -40.40 12.07
N SER A 107 -4.96 -41.34 12.03
CA SER A 107 -6.37 -41.17 11.66
C SER A 107 -6.90 -39.78 12.00
N ARG A 108 -7.01 -38.91 10.98
CA ARG A 108 -7.51 -37.55 11.17
C ARG A 108 -8.99 -37.55 10.84
N LYS A 109 -9.83 -37.87 11.84
CA LYS A 109 -11.21 -37.37 11.86
C LYS A 109 -11.12 -35.88 11.55
N VAL A 110 -11.60 -35.46 10.37
CA VAL A 110 -11.55 -34.05 9.95
C VAL A 110 -12.53 -33.30 10.82
N LEU A 111 -12.06 -32.87 11.99
CA LEU A 111 -12.84 -32.03 12.89
C LEU A 111 -13.20 -30.75 12.12
N PRO A 112 -14.45 -30.27 12.14
CA PRO A 112 -14.89 -29.06 11.43
C PRO A 112 -13.97 -27.85 11.64
N ASN A 113 -13.34 -27.77 12.82
CA ASN A 113 -12.33 -26.78 13.20
C ASN A 113 -11.11 -26.74 12.26
N SER A 114 -10.69 -27.88 11.70
CA SER A 114 -9.55 -27.94 10.76
C SER A 114 -9.88 -27.31 9.40
N MET A 115 -11.12 -27.43 8.93
CA MET A 115 -11.58 -26.82 7.68
C MET A 115 -11.74 -25.31 7.84
N ALA A 116 -12.31 -24.86 8.97
CA ALA A 116 -12.44 -23.45 9.30
C ALA A 116 -11.06 -22.76 9.36
N LYS A 117 -10.09 -23.34 10.08
CA LYS A 117 -8.70 -22.84 10.13
C LYS A 117 -8.05 -22.77 8.76
N ARG A 118 -8.26 -23.78 7.91
CA ARG A 118 -7.74 -23.80 6.54
C ARG A 118 -8.36 -22.68 5.68
N LEU A 119 -9.66 -22.44 5.83
CA LEU A 119 -10.35 -21.37 5.11
C LEU A 119 -9.87 -19.98 5.55
N VAL A 120 -9.75 -19.75 6.86
CA VAL A 120 -9.21 -18.51 7.43
C VAL A 120 -7.80 -18.26 6.89
N LYS A 121 -6.91 -19.25 6.95
CA LYS A 121 -5.54 -19.13 6.42
C LYS A 121 -5.51 -18.74 4.94
N LYS A 122 -6.38 -19.35 4.12
CA LYS A 122 -6.50 -18.98 2.69
C LYS A 122 -6.97 -17.54 2.51
N ARG A 123 -8.01 -17.12 3.23
CA ARG A 123 -8.55 -15.75 3.17
C ARG A 123 -7.54 -14.72 3.66
N THR A 124 -6.84 -14.99 4.77
CA THR A 124 -5.74 -14.17 5.28
C THR A 124 -4.65 -14.00 4.22
N GLN A 125 -4.27 -15.07 3.51
CA GLN A 125 -3.27 -14.98 2.45
C GLN A 125 -3.72 -14.14 1.25
N VAL A 126 -4.99 -14.22 0.86
CA VAL A 126 -5.57 -13.35 -0.17
C VAL A 126 -5.53 -11.90 0.30
N LEU A 127 -5.94 -11.63 1.54
CA LEU A 127 -5.96 -10.28 2.10
C LEU A 127 -4.56 -9.66 2.15
N LYS A 128 -3.52 -10.43 2.53
CA LYS A 128 -2.12 -9.98 2.51
C LYS A 128 -1.65 -9.50 1.13
N ARG A 129 -2.16 -10.10 0.05
CA ARG A 129 -1.84 -9.73 -1.33
C ARG A 129 -2.62 -8.50 -1.81
N LEU A 130 -3.83 -8.28 -1.28
CA LEU A 130 -4.68 -7.16 -1.65
C LEU A 130 -4.26 -5.85 -0.99
N VAL A 131 -3.87 -5.92 0.28
CA VAL A 131 -3.42 -4.74 1.04
C VAL A 131 -1.95 -4.49 0.73
N PRO A 132 -1.55 -3.30 0.26
CA PRO A 132 -0.15 -2.97 0.07
C PRO A 132 0.63 -3.24 1.37
N GLY A 133 1.75 -3.95 1.30
CA GLY A 133 2.52 -4.29 2.50
C GLY A 133 1.85 -5.29 3.47
N GLY A 134 0.71 -5.90 3.11
CA GLY A 134 0.02 -6.89 3.94
C GLY A 134 0.87 -8.12 4.27
N ASP A 135 1.80 -8.50 3.38
CA ASP A 135 2.79 -9.56 3.64
C ASP A 135 3.73 -9.25 4.82
N GLN A 136 3.91 -7.97 5.16
CA GLN A 136 4.76 -7.52 6.28
C GLN A 136 4.02 -7.57 7.63
N CYS A 137 2.71 -7.79 7.62
CA CYS A 137 1.93 -7.95 8.85
C CYS A 137 2.22 -9.32 9.48
N LEU A 138 2.80 -9.28 10.68
CA LEU A 138 3.20 -10.48 11.43
C LEU A 138 1.99 -11.23 12.00
N ASP A 139 0.99 -10.49 12.48
CA ASP A 139 -0.23 -11.03 13.08
C ASP A 139 -1.49 -10.62 12.31
N GLU A 140 -2.58 -11.38 12.51
CA GLU A 140 -3.86 -11.15 11.83
C GLU A 140 -4.55 -9.86 12.28
N VAL A 141 -4.34 -9.41 13.53
CA VAL A 141 -4.96 -8.20 14.07
C VAL A 141 -4.37 -6.96 13.40
N SER A 142 -3.04 -6.91 13.25
CA SER A 142 -2.35 -5.86 12.49
C SER A 142 -2.80 -5.84 11.03
N LEU A 143 -2.95 -7.02 10.39
CA LEU A 143 -3.47 -7.09 9.02
C LEU A 143 -4.88 -6.52 8.90
N MET A 144 -5.78 -6.84 9.84
CA MET A 144 -7.13 -6.29 9.86
C MET A 144 -7.15 -4.78 10.11
N ARG A 145 -6.31 -4.27 11.03
CA ARG A 145 -6.16 -2.84 11.29
C ARG A 145 -5.67 -2.08 10.06
N GLU A 146 -4.65 -2.59 9.38
CA GLU A 146 -4.12 -2.03 8.14
C GLU A 146 -5.16 -2.08 7.01
N THR A 147 -5.93 -3.16 6.92
CA THR A 147 -7.03 -3.31 5.95
C THR A 147 -8.09 -2.23 6.16
N LEU A 148 -8.55 -2.06 7.40
CA LEU A 148 -9.55 -1.04 7.74
C LEU A 148 -9.05 0.36 7.40
N ASP A 149 -7.81 0.68 7.76
CA ASP A 149 -7.21 1.97 7.45
C ASP A 149 -7.07 2.21 5.94
N TYR A 150 -6.70 1.17 5.19
CA TYR A 150 -6.60 1.23 3.74
C TYR A 150 -7.96 1.44 3.07
N ILE A 151 -9.02 0.74 3.52
CA ILE A 151 -10.40 0.96 3.04
C ILE A 151 -10.84 2.40 3.27
N ILE A 152 -10.60 2.95 4.46
CA ILE A 152 -10.94 4.35 4.77
C ILE A 152 -10.19 5.31 3.83
N SER A 153 -8.93 5.01 3.54
CA SER A 153 -8.09 5.84 2.67
C SER A 153 -8.56 5.77 1.21
N LEU A 154 -8.94 4.59 0.72
CA LEU A 154 -9.54 4.41 -0.60
C LEU A 154 -10.87 5.16 -0.74
N ARG A 155 -11.73 5.10 0.29
CA ARG A 155 -12.98 5.89 0.31
C ARG A 155 -12.71 7.39 0.22
N ALA A 156 -11.76 7.89 1.01
CA ALA A 156 -11.39 9.30 0.97
C ALA A 156 -10.85 9.72 -0.41
N GLN A 157 -10.01 8.88 -1.03
CA GLN A 157 -9.51 9.09 -2.39
C GLN A 157 -10.67 9.16 -3.40
N ILE A 158 -11.56 8.17 -3.41
CA ILE A 158 -12.69 8.10 -4.34
C ILE A 158 -13.62 9.30 -4.18
N ASP A 159 -13.95 9.67 -2.95
CA ASP A 159 -14.82 10.82 -2.66
C ASP A 159 -14.24 12.11 -3.24
N VAL A 160 -12.96 12.39 -2.97
CA VAL A 160 -12.31 13.60 -3.48
C VAL A 160 -12.22 13.61 -5.00
N MET A 161 -11.90 12.46 -5.62
CA MET A 161 -11.83 12.33 -7.08
C MET A 161 -13.18 12.56 -7.74
N ARG A 162 -14.27 12.03 -7.16
CA ARG A 162 -15.64 12.25 -7.65
C ARG A 162 -16.06 13.71 -7.51
N CYS A 163 -15.78 14.34 -6.37
CA CYS A 163 -16.07 15.76 -6.18
C CYS A 163 -15.39 16.63 -7.24
N LEU A 164 -14.12 16.34 -7.57
CA LEU A 164 -13.39 17.09 -8.60
C LEU A 164 -13.90 16.82 -10.02
N ALA A 165 -14.27 15.57 -10.33
CA ALA A 165 -14.81 15.23 -11.65
C ALA A 165 -16.23 15.78 -11.89
N GLY A 166 -17.00 15.98 -10.81
CA GLY A 166 -18.35 16.54 -10.87
C GLY A 166 -18.42 18.05 -10.66
N ALA A 167 -17.32 18.70 -10.27
CA ALA A 167 -17.23 20.14 -10.17
C ALA A 167 -17.26 20.73 -11.60
N LYS A 168 -18.37 21.34 -11.96
CA LYS A 168 -18.55 22.10 -13.20
C LYS A 168 -18.11 23.54 -13.00
#